data_AF-A0A1B8CAB7-F1
#
_entry.id   AF-A0A1B8CAB7-F1
#
_cell.length_a   1.000
_cell.length_b   1.000
_cell.length_c   1.000
_cell.angle_alpha   90.00
_cell.angle_beta   90.00
_cell.angle_gamma   90.00
#
_symmetry.space_group_name_H-M   'P 1'
#
loop_
_entity.id
_entity.type
_entity.pdbx_description
1 polymer ?
#
loop_
_entity_poly.entity_id
_entity_poly.type
_entity_poly.pdbx_seq_one_letter_code
_entity_poly.pdbx_strand_id
1 'polypeptide(L)'
;MIDDHRVPVAPGLITCSYCQPEANIRPPTNSFSLARISYLNISGDAPSSFKSGAVTGEWFWYRSGIHRIGITLHLTAIVPAGVLMVFQFVPIIRYKAILVHRINGYLIILLATLGNVGAIMIARRAFGGTLATQSAVGYLAMFTTISVALAYYNIKKLQIDQHRAWMLRAMFALGTIIRCSRYPTCVSGNNTYVVVRADINSAFGEEQKASMVLTFGMAWWVAIAVHAVGVEIYLRLTAAEGERLRGVSYEMQKKARMRNPGSAGLTADRLGDVGKWEAPQEIA
;
A
#
# COMPACT_ATOMS: atom_id res chain seq x y z
N MET A 1 11.38 50.66 47.13
CA MET A 1 12.34 49.86 47.92
C MET A 1 11.55 48.75 48.59
N ILE A 2 11.61 47.54 48.03
CA ILE A 2 11.25 46.22 48.57
C ILE A 2 11.73 45.20 47.52
N ASP A 3 12.21 44.04 47.97
CA ASP A 3 13.16 43.19 47.24
C ASP A 3 12.60 42.30 46.11
N ASP A 4 13.51 41.95 45.19
CA ASP A 4 13.38 40.93 44.15
C ASP A 4 13.89 39.57 44.69
N HIS A 5 12.98 38.63 44.94
CA HIS A 5 13.33 37.23 45.19
C HIS A 5 13.28 36.41 43.89
N ARG A 6 14.46 36.25 43.27
CA ARG A 6 14.65 35.41 42.09
C ARG A 6 14.32 33.94 42.33
N VAL A 7 13.52 33.36 41.45
CA VAL A 7 13.51 31.92 41.14
C VAL A 7 13.64 31.78 39.62
N PRO A 8 14.58 30.95 39.10
CA PRO A 8 14.86 30.92 37.66
C PRO A 8 13.84 30.07 36.91
N VAL A 9 13.28 30.61 35.82
CA VAL A 9 12.45 29.86 34.87
C VAL A 9 13.20 29.73 33.54
N ALA A 10 13.19 28.52 32.98
CA ALA A 10 13.95 28.15 31.78
C ALA A 10 13.52 28.93 30.52
N PRO A 11 14.41 29.08 29.51
CA PRO A 11 14.16 29.94 28.35
C PRO A 11 13.02 29.42 27.47
N GLY A 12 11.91 30.14 27.50
CA GLY A 12 10.80 30.05 26.55
C GLY A 12 10.31 31.44 26.18
N LEU A 13 9.51 31.52 25.10
CA LEU A 13 8.98 32.72 24.44
C LEU A 13 10.00 33.56 23.64
N ILE A 14 9.96 33.39 22.32
CA ILE A 14 9.98 34.54 21.40
C ILE A 14 8.53 34.79 20.97
N THR A 15 8.15 36.06 20.90
CA THR A 15 6.77 36.55 20.81
C THR A 15 6.08 36.23 19.50
N CYS A 16 4.79 35.91 19.58
CA CYS A 16 3.93 35.70 18.42
C CYS A 16 3.48 37.04 17.82
N SER A 17 3.94 37.36 16.61
CA SER A 17 3.49 38.51 15.83
C SER A 17 3.28 38.10 14.36
N TYR A 18 2.13 37.46 14.08
CA TYR A 18 1.25 37.77 12.95
C TYR A 18 0.04 36.82 12.96
N CYS A 19 -1.17 37.37 13.01
CA CYS A 19 -2.42 36.62 12.91
C CYS A 19 -3.09 36.84 11.55
N GLN A 20 -3.81 35.79 11.09
CA GLN A 20 -4.82 35.76 10.02
C GLN A 20 -4.35 35.86 8.54
N PRO A 21 -5.17 35.41 7.56
CA PRO A 21 -6.42 34.62 7.65
C PRO A 21 -6.45 33.30 6.84
N GLU A 22 -7.34 32.39 7.25
CA GLU A 22 -8.09 31.42 6.42
C GLU A 22 -7.45 30.81 5.14
N ALA A 23 -6.34 30.10 5.28
CA ALA A 23 -5.84 29.22 4.21
C ALA A 23 -6.61 27.88 4.15
N ASN A 24 -7.86 27.93 3.68
CA ASN A 24 -8.68 26.79 3.20
C ASN A 24 -8.26 25.39 3.69
N ILE A 25 -8.81 24.94 4.83
CA ILE A 25 -8.72 23.54 5.28
C ILE A 25 -9.52 22.68 4.30
N ARG A 26 -8.89 22.31 3.18
CA ARG A 26 -9.47 21.40 2.20
C ARG A 26 -9.79 20.08 2.94
N PRO A 27 -11.04 19.58 2.85
CA PRO A 27 -11.44 18.37 3.58
C PRO A 27 -10.52 17.20 3.24
N PRO A 28 -10.41 16.18 4.10
CA PRO A 28 -9.53 15.05 3.87
C PRO A 28 -9.90 14.33 2.56
N THR A 29 -9.16 14.64 1.48
CA THR A 29 -9.27 13.91 0.23
C THR A 29 -8.77 12.50 0.46
N ASN A 30 -9.72 11.58 0.45
CA ASN A 30 -9.52 10.19 0.82
C ASN A 30 -8.44 9.52 -0.03
N SER A 31 -7.75 8.56 0.59
CA SER A 31 -6.61 7.83 0.04
C SER A 31 -7.01 6.84 -1.07
N PHE A 32 -7.45 7.37 -2.22
CA PHE A 32 -7.84 6.60 -3.39
C PHE A 32 -6.91 6.87 -4.58
N SER A 33 -6.65 5.85 -5.40
CA SER A 33 -5.79 5.99 -6.59
C SER A 33 -6.26 7.05 -7.58
N LEU A 34 -7.59 7.28 -7.68
CA LEU A 34 -8.17 8.38 -8.46
C LEU A 34 -7.63 9.75 -8.02
N ALA A 35 -7.49 9.98 -6.70
CA ALA A 35 -6.94 11.23 -6.15
C ALA A 35 -5.43 11.39 -6.37
N ARG A 36 -4.76 10.37 -6.93
CA ARG A 36 -3.32 10.37 -7.26
C ARG A 36 -3.03 10.24 -8.77
N ILE A 37 -4.04 10.31 -9.63
CA ILE A 37 -3.86 10.34 -11.10
C ILE A 37 -2.93 11.47 -11.53
N SER A 38 -2.96 12.64 -10.85
CA SER A 38 -2.07 13.76 -11.16
C SER A 38 -0.59 13.47 -10.96
N TYR A 39 -0.23 12.46 -10.15
CA TYR A 39 1.17 12.05 -9.96
C TYR A 39 1.75 11.28 -11.16
N LEU A 40 0.92 10.88 -12.13
CA LEU A 40 1.39 10.44 -13.45
C LEU A 40 2.11 11.57 -14.21
N ASN A 41 1.84 12.84 -13.89
CA ASN A 41 2.67 13.96 -14.31
C ASN A 41 3.89 14.08 -13.39
N ILE A 42 4.97 13.40 -13.77
CA ILE A 42 6.16 13.24 -12.92
C ILE A 42 7.03 14.49 -12.86
N SER A 43 7.18 15.19 -13.98
CA SER A 43 8.11 16.32 -14.15
C SER A 43 7.46 17.69 -14.19
N GLY A 44 6.14 17.76 -14.36
CA GLY A 44 5.44 19.02 -14.61
C GLY A 44 5.43 19.96 -13.41
N ASP A 45 5.16 21.22 -13.69
CA ASP A 45 5.18 22.31 -12.70
C ASP A 45 3.81 22.58 -12.05
N ALA A 46 2.79 21.79 -12.42
CA ALA A 46 1.48 21.85 -11.79
C ALA A 46 1.58 21.51 -10.29
N PRO A 47 0.88 22.23 -9.38
CA PRO A 47 0.92 21.94 -7.93
C PRO A 47 0.46 20.53 -7.54
N SER A 48 -0.28 19.85 -8.42
CA SER A 48 -0.75 18.47 -8.26
C SER A 48 0.20 17.41 -8.85
N SER A 49 1.32 17.82 -9.46
CA SER A 49 2.35 16.93 -10.01
C SER A 49 3.06 16.12 -8.92
N PHE A 50 3.75 15.04 -9.32
CA PHE A 50 4.62 14.32 -8.40
C PHE A 50 5.85 15.16 -7.99
N LYS A 51 6.46 15.91 -8.92
CA LYS A 51 7.58 16.82 -8.64
C LYS A 51 7.27 17.80 -7.51
N SER A 52 6.08 18.41 -7.54
CA SER A 52 5.60 19.29 -6.47
C SER A 52 5.30 18.49 -5.19
N GLY A 53 4.72 17.30 -5.31
CA GLY A 53 4.32 16.44 -4.18
C GLY A 53 5.43 15.66 -3.44
N ALA A 54 6.63 15.57 -4.00
CA ALA A 54 7.73 14.75 -3.45
C ALA A 54 8.31 15.32 -2.15
N VAL A 55 8.89 14.46 -1.31
CA VAL A 55 9.54 14.89 -0.06
C VAL A 55 10.84 15.65 -0.37
N THR A 56 11.20 16.62 0.46
CA THR A 56 12.41 17.45 0.29
C THR A 56 13.65 16.58 0.08
N GLY A 57 14.34 16.79 -1.05
CA GLY A 57 15.52 16.02 -1.46
C GLY A 57 15.25 14.80 -2.34
N GLU A 58 14.04 14.23 -2.39
CA GLU A 58 13.76 13.07 -3.25
C GLU A 58 13.84 13.41 -4.74
N TRP A 59 13.35 14.59 -5.12
CA TRP A 59 13.37 15.05 -6.52
C TRP A 59 14.80 15.16 -7.10
N PHE A 60 15.82 15.40 -6.26
CA PHE A 60 17.21 15.43 -6.69
C PHE A 60 17.64 14.09 -7.33
N TRP A 61 17.14 12.97 -6.80
CA TRP A 61 17.36 11.62 -7.34
C TRP A 61 16.34 11.26 -8.42
N TYR A 62 15.07 11.62 -8.24
CA TYR A 62 13.99 11.27 -9.17
C TYR A 62 13.96 12.08 -10.47
N ARG A 63 14.74 13.16 -10.60
CA ARG A 63 14.82 13.93 -11.86
C ARG A 63 15.50 13.17 -13.01
N SER A 64 16.42 12.23 -12.74
CA SER A 64 17.20 11.55 -13.79
C SER A 64 17.65 10.12 -13.40
N GLY A 65 18.24 9.40 -14.37
CA GLY A 65 18.84 8.07 -14.16
C GLY A 65 17.85 6.98 -13.75
N ILE A 66 18.36 5.94 -13.09
CA ILE A 66 17.59 4.74 -12.72
C ILE A 66 16.39 5.06 -11.81
N HIS A 67 16.52 6.05 -10.91
CA HIS A 67 15.44 6.40 -9.99
C HIS A 67 14.29 7.13 -10.70
N ARG A 68 14.56 7.90 -11.76
CA ARG A 68 13.50 8.45 -12.64
C ARG A 68 12.74 7.33 -13.35
N ILE A 69 13.44 6.32 -13.87
CA ILE A 69 12.79 5.16 -14.49
C ILE A 69 11.96 4.41 -13.44
N GLY A 70 12.52 4.16 -12.25
CA GLY A 70 11.86 3.46 -11.15
C GLY A 70 10.58 4.14 -10.66
N ILE A 71 10.61 5.45 -10.39
CA ILE A 71 9.39 6.18 -9.96
C ILE A 71 8.35 6.26 -11.08
N THR A 72 8.81 6.37 -12.35
CA THR A 72 7.90 6.34 -13.50
C THR A 72 7.18 5.00 -13.59
N LEU A 73 7.94 3.90 -13.61
CA LEU A 73 7.40 2.55 -13.65
C LEU A 73 6.49 2.25 -12.44
N HIS A 74 6.86 2.71 -11.25
CA HIS A 74 6.06 2.52 -10.05
C HIS A 74 4.70 3.23 -10.16
N LEU A 75 4.69 4.54 -10.46
CA LEU A 75 3.47 5.34 -10.50
C LEU A 75 2.55 4.96 -11.67
N THR A 76 3.10 4.76 -12.88
CA THR A 76 2.30 4.37 -14.06
C THR A 76 1.72 2.97 -13.94
N ALA A 77 2.29 2.11 -13.09
CA ALA A 77 1.73 0.80 -12.82
C ALA A 77 0.73 0.81 -11.64
N ILE A 78 1.11 1.37 -10.48
CA ILE A 78 0.31 1.26 -9.25
C ILE A 78 -0.96 2.13 -9.27
N VAL A 79 -0.92 3.31 -9.90
CA VAL A 79 -2.08 4.22 -9.94
C VAL A 79 -3.21 3.63 -10.79
N PRO A 80 -2.98 3.17 -12.05
CA PRO A 80 -4.00 2.46 -12.81
C PRO A 80 -4.39 1.13 -12.17
N ALA A 81 -3.45 0.35 -11.62
CA ALA A 81 -3.76 -0.91 -10.96
C ALA A 81 -4.78 -0.72 -9.83
N GLY A 82 -4.59 0.29 -8.96
CA GLY A 82 -5.52 0.57 -7.86
C GLY A 82 -6.91 1.02 -8.31
N VAL A 83 -7.04 1.67 -9.47
CA VAL A 83 -8.35 1.97 -10.08
C VAL A 83 -9.00 0.70 -10.61
N LEU A 84 -8.26 -0.10 -11.39
CA LEU A 84 -8.74 -1.36 -11.97
C LEU A 84 -9.13 -2.40 -10.91
N MET A 85 -8.45 -2.36 -9.76
CA MET A 85 -8.64 -3.23 -8.62
C MET A 85 -10.02 -3.09 -7.99
N VAL A 86 -10.67 -1.91 -8.03
CA VAL A 86 -12.05 -1.72 -7.54
C VAL A 86 -13.02 -2.64 -8.29
N PHE A 87 -12.87 -2.76 -9.61
CA PHE A 87 -13.74 -3.60 -10.45
C PHE A 87 -13.61 -5.11 -10.16
N GLN A 88 -12.51 -5.56 -9.54
CA GLN A 88 -12.36 -6.97 -9.14
C GLN A 88 -13.27 -7.37 -7.97
N PHE A 89 -13.78 -6.41 -7.18
CA PHE A 89 -14.61 -6.68 -6.01
C PHE A 89 -16.10 -6.58 -6.28
N VAL A 90 -16.48 -6.00 -7.42
CA VAL A 90 -17.89 -5.86 -7.83
C VAL A 90 -18.49 -7.24 -8.08
N PRO A 91 -19.44 -7.73 -7.25
CA PRO A 91 -19.94 -9.10 -7.36
C PRO A 91 -20.63 -9.36 -8.70
N ILE A 92 -21.28 -8.34 -9.26
CA ILE A 92 -21.98 -8.41 -10.55
C ILE A 92 -21.02 -8.81 -11.69
N ILE A 93 -19.78 -8.30 -11.68
CA ILE A 93 -18.79 -8.59 -12.74
C ILE A 93 -18.34 -10.05 -12.67
N ARG A 94 -18.05 -10.59 -11.47
CA ARG A 94 -17.65 -12.01 -11.33
C ARG A 94 -18.78 -13.00 -11.68
N TYR A 95 -20.04 -12.64 -11.43
CA TYR A 95 -21.19 -13.54 -11.73
C TYR A 95 -21.69 -13.42 -13.18
N LYS A 96 -21.68 -12.24 -13.81
CA LYS A 96 -22.22 -12.02 -15.17
C LYS A 96 -21.16 -11.85 -16.26
N ALA A 97 -19.94 -11.44 -15.93
CA ALA A 97 -18.91 -11.04 -16.89
C ALA A 97 -17.52 -11.63 -16.54
N ILE A 98 -17.46 -12.94 -16.32
CA ILE A 98 -16.25 -13.66 -15.86
C ILE A 98 -15.03 -13.46 -16.78
N LEU A 99 -15.22 -13.26 -18.09
CA LEU A 99 -14.13 -12.96 -19.02
C LEU A 99 -13.47 -11.61 -18.71
N VAL A 100 -14.26 -10.58 -18.41
CA VAL A 100 -13.77 -9.24 -18.01
C VAL A 100 -12.98 -9.34 -16.72
N HIS A 101 -13.51 -10.05 -15.71
CA HIS A 101 -12.80 -10.27 -14.44
C HIS A 101 -11.44 -10.98 -14.63
N ARG A 102 -11.36 -11.95 -15.55
CA ARG A 102 -10.11 -12.65 -15.88
C ARG A 102 -9.10 -11.72 -16.57
N ILE A 103 -9.51 -11.01 -17.63
CA ILE A 103 -8.63 -10.09 -18.38
C ILE A 103 -8.12 -8.97 -17.45
N ASN A 104 -9.01 -8.35 -16.68
CA ASN A 104 -8.65 -7.33 -15.69
C ASN A 104 -7.71 -7.88 -14.61
N GLY A 105 -7.94 -9.13 -14.16
CA GLY A 105 -7.06 -9.83 -13.21
C GLY A 105 -5.63 -10.00 -13.74
N TYR A 106 -5.46 -10.44 -14.99
CA TYR A 106 -4.13 -10.54 -15.61
C TYR A 106 -3.44 -9.18 -15.74
N LEU A 107 -4.19 -8.14 -16.12
CA LEU A 107 -3.66 -6.78 -16.22
C LEU A 107 -3.20 -6.26 -14.85
N ILE A 108 -3.98 -6.46 -13.78
CA ILE A 108 -3.59 -6.07 -12.41
C ILE A 108 -2.35 -6.84 -11.94
N ILE A 109 -2.23 -8.14 -12.24
CA ILE A 109 -1.05 -8.94 -11.89
C ILE A 109 0.21 -8.40 -12.58
N LEU A 110 0.12 -8.06 -13.86
CA LEU A 110 1.22 -7.45 -14.63
C LEU A 110 1.62 -6.09 -14.02
N LEU A 111 0.65 -5.20 -13.81
CA LEU A 111 0.90 -3.87 -13.24
C LEU A 111 1.45 -3.95 -11.80
N ALA A 112 0.92 -4.83 -10.95
CA ALA A 112 1.45 -5.00 -9.58
C ALA A 112 2.90 -5.48 -9.59
N THR A 113 3.26 -6.40 -10.51
CA THR A 113 4.63 -6.90 -10.66
C THR A 113 5.59 -5.80 -11.13
N LEU A 114 5.20 -5.02 -12.16
CA LEU A 114 5.97 -3.87 -12.64
C LEU A 114 6.09 -2.77 -11.57
N GLY A 115 5.01 -2.52 -10.82
CA GLY A 115 4.99 -1.58 -9.70
C GLY A 115 5.96 -1.98 -8.59
N ASN A 116 6.07 -3.27 -8.25
CA ASN A 116 7.04 -3.79 -7.30
C ASN A 116 8.49 -3.62 -7.78
N VAL A 117 8.77 -3.86 -9.08
CA VAL A 117 10.09 -3.59 -9.67
C VAL A 117 10.44 -2.10 -9.54
N GLY A 118 9.53 -1.21 -9.92
CA GLY A 118 9.70 0.24 -9.77
C GLY A 118 9.94 0.67 -8.32
N ALA A 119 9.23 0.08 -7.36
CA ALA A 119 9.40 0.33 -5.93
C ALA A 119 10.81 -0.08 -5.43
N ILE A 120 11.30 -1.26 -5.82
CA ILE A 120 12.63 -1.75 -5.44
C ILE A 120 13.72 -0.83 -6.02
N MET A 121 13.56 -0.34 -7.26
CA MET A 121 14.50 0.59 -7.90
C MET A 121 14.66 1.93 -7.14
N ILE A 122 13.61 2.39 -6.45
CA ILE A 122 13.64 3.65 -5.69
C ILE A 122 13.86 3.48 -4.18
N ALA A 123 13.72 2.28 -3.64
CA ALA A 123 13.71 1.98 -2.21
C ALA A 123 14.90 2.58 -1.43
N ARG A 124 16.10 2.59 -2.01
CA ARG A 124 17.33 3.13 -1.39
C ARG A 124 17.33 4.66 -1.19
N ARG A 125 16.41 5.39 -1.82
CA ARG A 125 16.32 6.86 -1.78
C ARG A 125 14.97 7.38 -1.29
N ALA A 126 13.91 6.57 -1.37
CA ALA A 126 12.58 6.89 -0.88
C ALA A 126 12.60 7.26 0.62
N PHE A 127 11.94 8.36 0.99
CA PHE A 127 11.79 8.84 2.38
C PHE A 127 13.11 8.84 3.17
N GLY A 128 14.17 9.40 2.57
CA GLY A 128 15.51 9.48 3.18
C GLY A 128 16.33 8.18 3.13
N GLY A 129 15.79 7.09 2.58
CA GLY A 129 16.51 5.82 2.40
C GLY A 129 16.83 5.07 3.69
N THR A 130 16.10 5.32 4.79
CA THR A 130 16.35 4.67 6.08
C THR A 130 16.22 3.14 5.99
N LEU A 131 16.87 2.41 6.90
CA LEU A 131 16.74 0.95 6.98
C LEU A 131 15.28 0.53 7.25
N ALA A 132 14.52 1.31 8.02
CA ALA A 132 13.09 1.08 8.26
C ALA A 132 12.28 1.19 6.95
N THR A 133 12.52 2.23 6.14
CA THR A 133 11.88 2.39 4.83
C THR A 133 12.25 1.25 3.87
N GLN A 134 13.55 0.93 3.77
CA GLN A 134 14.04 -0.11 2.85
C GLN A 134 13.53 -1.51 3.21
N SER A 135 13.52 -1.87 4.50
CA SER A 135 13.00 -3.15 4.98
C SER A 135 11.49 -3.27 4.80
N ALA A 136 10.72 -2.20 5.05
CA ALA A 136 9.29 -2.17 4.78
C ALA A 136 8.96 -2.33 3.28
N VAL A 137 9.66 -1.61 2.39
CA VAL A 137 9.50 -1.76 0.93
C VAL A 137 9.88 -3.16 0.48
N GLY A 138 11.00 -3.71 0.97
CA GLY A 138 11.44 -5.07 0.66
C GLY A 138 10.41 -6.13 1.12
N TYR A 139 9.91 -6.01 2.35
CA TYR A 139 8.87 -6.88 2.88
C TYR A 139 7.59 -6.82 2.03
N LEU A 140 7.09 -5.61 1.72
CA LEU A 140 5.89 -5.43 0.92
C LEU A 140 6.05 -5.99 -0.50
N ALA A 141 7.18 -5.72 -1.16
CA ALA A 141 7.45 -6.24 -2.50
C ALA A 141 7.53 -7.77 -2.52
N MET A 142 8.21 -8.40 -1.53
CA MET A 142 8.24 -9.86 -1.41
C MET A 142 6.86 -10.43 -1.11
N PHE A 143 6.18 -9.95 -0.07
CA PHE A 143 4.90 -10.49 0.39
C PHE A 143 3.81 -10.40 -0.67
N THR A 144 3.72 -9.25 -1.37
CA THR A 144 2.73 -9.07 -2.45
C THR A 144 3.07 -9.94 -3.67
N THR A 145 4.35 -10.05 -4.06
CA THR A 145 4.77 -10.91 -5.18
C THR A 145 4.52 -12.39 -4.89
N ILE A 146 4.86 -12.86 -3.69
CA ILE A 146 4.57 -14.23 -3.23
C ILE A 146 3.06 -14.48 -3.20
N SER A 147 2.28 -13.55 -2.64
CA SER A 147 0.82 -13.67 -2.57
C SER A 147 0.18 -13.72 -3.96
N VAL A 148 0.62 -12.89 -4.90
CA VAL A 148 0.15 -12.91 -6.29
C VAL A 148 0.56 -14.20 -7.01
N ALA A 149 1.80 -14.68 -6.81
CA ALA A 149 2.26 -15.94 -7.40
C ALA A 149 1.46 -17.15 -6.87
N LEU A 150 1.19 -17.21 -5.57
CA LEU A 150 0.35 -18.24 -4.97
C LEU A 150 -1.11 -18.12 -5.40
N ALA A 151 -1.67 -16.91 -5.48
CA ALA A 151 -3.02 -16.69 -6.02
C ALA A 151 -3.15 -17.17 -7.47
N TYR A 152 -2.11 -16.95 -8.29
CA TYR A 152 -2.04 -17.41 -9.67
C TYR A 152 -1.88 -18.94 -9.78
N TYR A 153 -1.06 -19.55 -8.93
CA TYR A 153 -0.92 -21.01 -8.86
C TYR A 153 -2.26 -21.68 -8.50
N ASN A 154 -2.92 -21.21 -7.45
CA ASN A 154 -4.17 -21.80 -6.95
C ASN A 154 -5.32 -21.71 -7.97
N ILE A 155 -5.48 -20.59 -8.69
CA ILE A 155 -6.52 -20.50 -9.72
C ILE A 155 -6.26 -21.44 -10.91
N LYS A 156 -4.99 -21.74 -11.24
CA LYS A 156 -4.63 -22.76 -12.25
C LYS A 156 -4.84 -24.19 -11.75
N LYS A 157 -4.90 -24.41 -10.44
CA LYS A 157 -5.31 -25.68 -9.80
C LYS A 157 -6.81 -25.75 -9.48
N LEU A 158 -7.60 -24.77 -9.95
CA LEU A 158 -9.03 -24.63 -9.70
C LEU A 158 -9.38 -24.50 -8.20
N GLN A 159 -8.46 -24.03 -7.37
CA GLN A 159 -8.62 -23.79 -5.93
C GLN A 159 -9.04 -22.33 -5.71
N ILE A 160 -10.35 -22.08 -5.78
CA ILE A 160 -10.92 -20.72 -5.85
C ILE A 160 -10.93 -20.06 -4.46
N ASP A 161 -11.10 -20.86 -3.40
CA ASP A 161 -10.96 -20.46 -2.00
C ASP A 161 -9.55 -19.90 -1.71
N GLN A 162 -8.51 -20.64 -2.12
CA GLN A 162 -7.12 -20.23 -1.92
C GLN A 162 -6.72 -19.07 -2.82
N HIS A 163 -7.18 -19.06 -4.08
CA HIS A 163 -7.05 -17.90 -4.94
C HIS A 163 -7.63 -16.63 -4.28
N ARG A 164 -8.87 -16.70 -3.78
CA ARG A 164 -9.51 -15.60 -3.04
C ARG A 164 -8.68 -15.17 -1.83
N ALA A 165 -8.22 -16.11 -1.01
CA ALA A 165 -7.47 -15.82 0.21
C ALA A 165 -6.14 -15.10 -0.08
N TRP A 166 -5.37 -15.59 -1.06
CA TRP A 166 -4.10 -14.97 -1.45
C TRP A 166 -4.27 -13.63 -2.19
N MET A 167 -5.32 -13.47 -3.01
CA MET A 167 -5.65 -12.16 -3.61
C MET A 167 -6.01 -11.12 -2.55
N LEU A 168 -6.79 -11.50 -1.54
CA LEU A 168 -7.13 -10.61 -0.41
C LEU A 168 -5.86 -10.20 0.35
N ARG A 169 -4.98 -11.14 0.70
CA ARG A 169 -3.69 -10.84 1.35
C ARG A 169 -2.84 -9.86 0.55
N ALA A 170 -2.67 -10.11 -0.76
CA ALA A 170 -1.94 -9.22 -1.65
C ALA A 170 -2.54 -7.79 -1.65
N MET A 171 -3.87 -7.68 -1.65
CA MET A 171 -4.55 -6.39 -1.74
C MET A 171 -4.55 -5.58 -0.45
N PHE A 172 -4.79 -6.22 0.70
CA PHE A 172 -4.65 -5.53 1.99
C PHE A 172 -3.19 -5.06 2.18
N ALA A 173 -2.19 -5.85 1.75
CA ALA A 173 -0.80 -5.41 1.75
C ALA A 173 -0.53 -4.22 0.81
N LEU A 174 -1.03 -4.23 -0.43
CA LEU A 174 -0.91 -3.08 -1.35
C LEU A 174 -1.67 -1.84 -0.84
N GLY A 175 -2.76 -2.02 -0.09
CA GLY A 175 -3.50 -0.94 0.57
C GLY A 175 -2.69 -0.16 1.62
N THR A 176 -1.66 -0.77 2.22
CA THR A 176 -0.76 -0.10 3.17
C THR A 176 0.02 1.06 2.55
N ILE A 177 0.17 1.09 1.22
CA ILE A 177 0.95 2.08 0.47
C ILE A 177 0.24 3.45 0.44
N ILE A 178 -1.07 3.51 0.75
CA ILE A 178 -1.86 4.74 0.65
C ILE A 178 -2.10 5.40 2.02
N ARG A 179 -1.02 5.78 2.72
CA ARG A 179 -1.12 6.63 3.94
C ARG A 179 0.05 7.62 4.06
N CYS A 180 -0.29 8.85 4.45
CA CYS A 180 0.60 9.98 4.67
C CYS A 180 1.49 10.41 3.48
N SER A 181 0.87 11.13 2.54
CA SER A 181 1.54 12.24 1.85
C SER A 181 0.54 13.39 1.80
N ARG A 182 0.67 14.33 2.75
CA ARG A 182 -0.18 15.51 2.87
C ARG A 182 0.71 16.76 2.92
N TYR A 183 0.41 17.70 2.02
CA TYR A 183 1.00 19.03 1.86
C TYR A 183 2.40 19.13 1.20
N PRO A 184 2.51 19.84 0.05
CA PRO A 184 3.78 20.21 -0.58
C PRO A 184 4.10 21.72 -0.56
N THR A 185 5.16 22.11 0.17
CA THR A 185 5.83 23.45 0.17
C THR A 185 7.16 23.31 0.93
N CYS A 186 8.31 23.88 0.58
CA CYS A 186 8.83 24.58 -0.62
C CYS A 186 10.00 23.74 -1.21
N VAL A 187 10.95 24.14 -2.08
CA VAL A 187 11.27 25.36 -2.89
C VAL A 187 12.16 26.47 -2.28
N SER A 188 13.46 26.20 -2.07
CA SER A 188 14.64 27.10 -2.22
C SER A 188 15.91 26.26 -1.93
N GLY A 189 17.07 26.35 -2.58
CA GLY A 189 17.61 27.42 -3.43
C GLY A 189 19.14 27.51 -3.33
N ASN A 190 19.81 26.67 -2.51
CA ASN A 190 21.23 26.38 -2.64
C ASN A 190 21.57 24.97 -2.11
N ASN A 191 22.70 24.40 -2.53
CA ASN A 191 22.99 22.97 -2.37
C ASN A 191 23.66 22.63 -1.00
N THR A 192 23.08 23.10 0.10
CA THR A 192 23.62 22.97 1.47
C THR A 192 22.73 22.10 2.35
N TYR A 193 23.34 21.18 3.12
CA TYR A 193 22.63 20.42 4.13
C TYR A 193 22.35 21.32 5.34
N VAL A 194 21.07 21.43 5.72
CA VAL A 194 20.61 22.18 6.90
C VAL A 194 19.88 21.25 7.85
N VAL A 195 20.10 21.41 9.16
CA VAL A 195 19.35 20.69 10.19
C VAL A 195 17.99 21.36 10.35
N VAL A 196 16.92 20.61 10.11
CA VAL A 196 15.54 21.10 10.20
C VAL A 196 14.88 20.49 11.43
N ARG A 197 14.24 21.32 12.27
CA ARG A 197 13.47 20.87 13.43
C ARG A 197 12.29 20.02 12.96
N ALA A 198 12.04 18.88 13.60
CA ALA A 198 10.89 18.05 13.29
C ALA A 198 9.67 18.49 14.10
N ASP A 199 8.73 19.20 13.47
CA ASP A 199 7.51 19.68 14.12
C ASP A 199 6.32 19.65 13.15
N ILE A 200 5.35 18.77 13.44
CA ILE A 200 4.17 18.55 12.58
C ILE A 200 3.16 19.71 12.63
N ASN A 201 3.23 20.55 13.65
CA ASN A 201 2.33 21.69 13.85
C ASN A 201 2.95 23.03 13.40
N SER A 202 4.21 23.01 12.96
CA SER A 202 4.92 24.21 12.49
C SER A 202 4.23 24.86 11.29
N ALA A 203 4.34 26.18 11.18
CA ALA A 203 3.94 26.91 9.97
C ALA A 203 4.93 26.68 8.80
N PHE A 204 6.14 26.16 9.07
CA PHE A 204 7.16 25.91 8.08
C PHE A 204 7.05 24.48 7.51
N GLY A 205 6.76 24.37 6.21
CA GLY A 205 6.54 23.08 5.54
C GLY A 205 7.73 22.11 5.63
N GLU A 206 8.96 22.61 5.74
CA GLU A 206 10.14 21.76 5.91
C GLU A 206 10.17 21.07 7.30
N GLU A 207 9.72 21.75 8.36
CA GLU A 207 9.66 21.17 9.71
C GLU A 207 8.57 20.10 9.81
N GLN A 208 7.43 20.35 9.14
CA GLN A 208 6.36 19.36 8.99
C GLN A 208 6.86 18.11 8.26
N LYS A 209 7.54 18.26 7.11
CA LYS A 209 8.12 17.14 6.35
C LYS A 209 9.18 16.38 7.15
N ALA A 210 10.04 17.07 7.89
CA ALA A 210 11.03 16.44 8.77
C ALA A 210 10.35 15.56 9.83
N SER A 211 9.23 16.02 10.43
CA SER A 211 8.44 15.21 11.36
C SER A 211 7.80 13.97 10.73
N MET A 212 7.43 14.04 9.44
CA MET A 212 6.92 12.88 8.71
C MET A 212 8.01 11.83 8.53
N VAL A 213 9.24 12.19 8.15
CA VAL A 213 10.33 11.20 7.97
C VAL A 213 10.60 10.39 9.24
N LEU A 214 10.52 11.03 10.43
CA LEU A 214 10.70 10.34 11.72
C LEU A 214 9.55 9.39 12.08
N THR A 215 8.30 9.76 11.77
CA THR A 215 7.10 8.99 12.15
C THR A 215 6.71 7.94 11.11
N PHE A 216 7.04 8.15 9.83
CA PHE A 216 6.60 7.32 8.70
C PHE A 216 7.01 5.86 8.85
N GLY A 217 8.27 5.58 9.20
CA GLY A 217 8.77 4.20 9.33
C GLY A 217 7.97 3.37 10.33
N MET A 218 7.73 3.90 11.54
CA MET A 218 6.97 3.19 12.58
C MET A 218 5.47 3.12 12.25
N ALA A 219 4.89 4.20 11.73
CA ALA A 219 3.50 4.20 11.29
C ALA A 219 3.24 3.17 10.18
N TRP A 220 4.22 2.93 9.31
CA TRP A 220 4.12 1.94 8.23
C TRP A 220 4.14 0.51 8.76
N TRP A 221 5.02 0.18 9.72
CA TRP A 221 5.03 -1.12 10.38
C TRP A 221 3.74 -1.40 11.15
N VAL A 222 3.18 -0.40 11.85
CA VAL A 222 1.85 -0.50 12.48
C VAL A 222 0.76 -0.75 11.43
N ALA A 223 0.80 -0.04 10.30
CA ALA A 223 -0.15 -0.27 9.20
C ALA A 223 -0.03 -1.69 8.63
N ILE A 224 1.18 -2.21 8.40
CA ILE A 224 1.43 -3.58 7.94
C ILE A 224 0.84 -4.59 8.93
N ALA A 225 1.10 -4.44 10.23
CA ALA A 225 0.56 -5.32 11.27
C ALA A 225 -0.98 -5.31 11.31
N VAL A 226 -1.60 -4.13 11.25
CA VAL A 226 -3.07 -3.99 11.23
C VAL A 226 -3.68 -4.64 9.99
N HIS A 227 -3.06 -4.53 8.81
CA HIS A 227 -3.57 -5.16 7.59
C HIS A 227 -3.36 -6.69 7.61
N ALA A 228 -2.23 -7.17 8.16
CA ALA A 228 -1.96 -8.60 8.32
C ALA A 228 -2.95 -9.28 9.31
N VAL A 229 -3.24 -8.64 10.45
CA VAL A 229 -4.26 -9.14 11.38
C VAL A 229 -5.67 -9.00 10.79
N GLY A 230 -5.97 -7.85 10.17
CA GLY A 230 -7.28 -7.56 9.59
C GLY A 230 -7.69 -8.52 8.48
N VAL A 231 -6.77 -8.94 7.61
CA VAL A 231 -7.08 -9.90 6.53
C VAL A 231 -7.37 -11.30 7.08
N GLU A 232 -6.65 -11.77 8.11
CA GLU A 232 -6.95 -13.07 8.73
C GLU A 232 -8.28 -13.05 9.50
N ILE A 233 -8.61 -11.95 10.17
CA ILE A 233 -9.94 -11.75 10.77
C ILE A 233 -11.02 -11.79 9.69
N TYR A 234 -10.85 -11.06 8.59
CA TYR A 234 -11.81 -11.04 7.47
C TYR A 234 -12.00 -12.42 6.81
N LEU A 235 -10.91 -13.19 6.66
CA LEU A 235 -11.00 -14.55 6.13
C LEU A 235 -11.74 -15.49 7.07
N ARG A 236 -11.50 -15.41 8.39
CA ARG A 236 -12.23 -16.18 9.42
C ARG A 236 -13.72 -15.81 9.46
N LEU A 237 -14.05 -14.52 9.41
CA LEU A 237 -15.44 -14.03 9.34
C LEU A 237 -16.16 -14.42 8.05
N THR A 238 -15.43 -14.78 6.99
CA THR A 238 -15.99 -15.22 5.70
C THR A 238 -15.72 -16.70 5.40
N ALA A 239 -15.58 -17.53 6.45
CA ALA A 239 -15.34 -18.97 6.33
C ALA A 239 -16.43 -19.71 5.52
N ALA A 240 -17.71 -19.35 5.68
CA ALA A 240 -18.82 -19.94 4.93
C ALA A 240 -18.70 -19.72 3.41
N GLU A 241 -18.22 -18.55 2.98
CA GLU A 241 -17.91 -18.29 1.56
C GLU A 241 -16.69 -19.10 1.09
N GLY A 242 -15.73 -19.37 1.98
CA GLY A 242 -14.62 -20.30 1.72
C GLY A 242 -15.10 -21.72 1.43
N GLU A 243 -15.93 -22.30 2.29
CA GLU A 243 -16.49 -23.64 2.09
C GLU A 243 -17.40 -23.73 0.86
N ARG A 244 -18.26 -22.72 0.63
CA ARG A 244 -19.06 -22.64 -0.61
C ARG A 244 -18.19 -22.64 -1.86
N LEU A 245 -17.07 -21.91 -1.86
CA LEU A 245 -16.12 -21.91 -2.96
C LEU A 245 -15.35 -23.24 -3.08
N ARG A 246 -15.04 -23.90 -1.96
CA ARG A 246 -14.37 -25.21 -1.95
C ARG A 246 -15.25 -26.32 -2.56
N GLY A 247 -16.56 -26.32 -2.29
CA GLY A 247 -17.52 -27.19 -2.97
C GLY A 247 -17.58 -26.97 -4.49
N VAL A 248 -17.62 -25.71 -4.93
CA VAL A 248 -17.56 -25.36 -6.38
C VAL A 248 -16.23 -25.81 -7.01
N SER A 249 -15.12 -25.62 -6.29
CA SER A 249 -13.79 -26.07 -6.70
C SER A 249 -13.71 -27.59 -6.86
N TYR A 250 -14.25 -28.37 -5.91
CA TYR A 250 -14.31 -29.82 -5.99
C TYR A 250 -15.01 -30.30 -7.27
N GLU A 251 -16.20 -29.75 -7.56
CA GLU A 251 -16.95 -30.09 -8.76
C GLU A 251 -16.22 -29.71 -10.06
N MET A 252 -15.53 -28.56 -10.08
CA MET A 252 -14.69 -28.18 -11.23
C MET A 252 -13.48 -29.11 -11.40
N GLN A 253 -12.81 -29.51 -10.31
CA GLN A 253 -11.67 -30.43 -10.34
C GLN A 253 -12.08 -31.85 -10.78
N LYS A 254 -13.25 -32.32 -10.36
CA LYS A 254 -13.87 -33.59 -10.77
C LYS A 254 -14.19 -33.59 -12.27
N LYS A 255 -14.81 -32.51 -12.78
CA LYS A 255 -15.04 -32.30 -14.22
C LYS A 255 -13.75 -32.21 -15.03
N ALA A 256 -12.70 -31.62 -14.46
CA ALA A 256 -11.36 -31.56 -15.06
C ALA A 256 -10.54 -32.85 -14.90
N ARG A 257 -11.10 -33.94 -14.34
CA ARG A 257 -10.44 -35.23 -14.08
C ARG A 257 -9.10 -35.11 -13.34
N MET A 258 -9.01 -34.17 -12.39
CA MET A 258 -7.81 -33.99 -11.57
C MET A 258 -7.64 -35.16 -10.59
N ARG A 259 -6.38 -35.58 -10.36
CA ARG A 259 -6.03 -36.78 -9.56
C ARG A 259 -6.53 -36.73 -8.11
N ASN A 260 -6.53 -35.55 -7.48
CA ASN A 260 -6.92 -35.35 -6.08
C ASN A 260 -7.93 -34.17 -5.98
N PRO A 261 -9.22 -34.36 -6.32
CA PRO A 261 -10.23 -33.31 -6.18
C PRO A 261 -10.52 -33.03 -4.70
N GLY A 262 -10.80 -31.78 -4.34
CA GLY A 262 -11.14 -31.34 -2.98
C GLY A 262 -9.95 -30.98 -2.09
N SER A 263 -8.72 -31.42 -2.42
CA SER A 263 -7.52 -30.92 -1.73
C SER A 263 -7.33 -29.44 -2.06
N ALA A 264 -7.22 -28.62 -1.02
CA ALA A 264 -6.89 -27.20 -1.14
C ALA A 264 -5.40 -26.98 -1.45
N GLY A 265 -4.58 -28.05 -1.45
CA GLY A 265 -3.13 -27.98 -1.70
C GLY A 265 -2.39 -27.19 -0.61
N LEU A 266 -3.05 -26.98 0.53
CA LEU A 266 -2.55 -26.22 1.65
C LEU A 266 -1.42 -27.01 2.32
N THR A 267 -0.34 -26.34 2.73
CA THR A 267 0.67 -26.99 3.58
C THR A 267 0.06 -27.59 4.85
N ALA A 268 -1.02 -27.00 5.37
CA ALA A 268 -1.81 -27.56 6.46
C ALA A 268 -2.41 -28.94 6.14
N ASP A 269 -2.83 -29.24 4.90
CA ASP A 269 -3.43 -30.53 4.51
C ASP A 269 -2.40 -31.68 4.31
N ARG A 270 -1.10 -31.38 4.47
CA ARG A 270 0.01 -32.34 4.40
C ARG A 270 0.93 -32.37 5.61
N LEU A 271 1.14 -31.22 6.25
CA LEU A 271 2.12 -31.00 7.32
C LEU A 271 1.48 -30.45 8.61
N GLY A 272 0.22 -30.03 8.56
CA GLY A 272 -0.54 -29.59 9.72
C GLY A 272 -1.40 -30.71 10.30
N ASP A 273 -2.18 -30.33 11.32
CA ASP A 273 -3.15 -31.15 12.03
C ASP A 273 -4.56 -31.10 11.41
N VAL A 274 -4.76 -30.34 10.33
CA VAL A 274 -6.08 -30.21 9.69
C VAL A 274 -6.43 -31.48 8.93
N GLY A 275 -7.62 -32.01 9.19
CA GLY A 275 -8.16 -33.15 8.43
C GLY A 275 -8.26 -32.85 6.94
N LYS A 276 -8.20 -33.91 6.11
CA LYS A 276 -8.52 -33.79 4.68
C LYS A 276 -9.95 -33.28 4.54
N TRP A 277 -10.18 -32.39 3.57
CA TRP A 277 -11.53 -31.93 3.30
C TRP A 277 -12.35 -33.02 2.64
N GLU A 278 -13.54 -33.23 3.17
CA GLU A 278 -14.56 -34.13 2.65
C GLU A 278 -15.71 -33.30 2.09
N ALA A 279 -16.21 -33.68 0.92
CA ALA A 279 -17.38 -33.01 0.36
C ALA A 279 -18.61 -33.31 1.24
N PRO A 280 -19.52 -32.33 1.45
CA PRO A 280 -20.80 -32.60 2.08
C PRO A 280 -21.50 -33.75 1.37
N GLN A 281 -21.91 -34.77 2.11
CA GLN A 281 -22.68 -35.88 1.54
C GLN A 281 -24.01 -35.33 1.00
N GLU A 282 -24.37 -35.71 -0.23
CA GLU A 282 -25.73 -35.48 -0.71
C GLU A 282 -26.69 -36.24 0.22
N ILE A 283 -27.54 -35.49 0.92
CA ILE A 283 -28.67 -36.08 1.63
C ILE A 283 -29.63 -36.56 0.55
N ALA A 284 -29.71 -37.90 0.40
CA ALA A 284 -30.56 -38.58 -0.56
C ALA A 284 -32.06 -38.45 -0.25
#